data_AF-A0A820HV12-F1
#
_entry.id   AF-A0A820HV12-F1
#
_cell.length_a   1.000
_cell.length_b   1.000
_cell.length_c   1.000
_cell.angle_alpha   90.00
_cell.angle_beta   90.00
_cell.angle_gamma   90.00
#
_symmetry.space_group_name_H-M   'P 1'
#
loop_
_entity.id
_entity.type
_entity.pdbx_description
1 polymer ?
#
loop_
_entity_poly.entity_id
_entity_poly.type
_entity_poly.pdbx_seq_one_letter_code
_entity_poly.pdbx_strand_id
1 'polypeptide(L)'
;MTMSSLKVVLLTDSDSLNQNIPLPYKYYGQKLWETIQIIVNHFNYSCETVELNKLDFQEHESVNKFLNADIVIMDVTNQDRRPIFMYHKGNRESVDCVDDIVLIQASGVENDDAIEDLKTTCKIKQMIVYRYDEEKGVFYDVTTRTVKPSPLLKTSIKCFLKDAANSMQQGLATRYLNRLEKRKHEAHDSNAERKYLWEEICDEILTEGKQQYATPKLITQLMYAFRDIQDYQSMIELIERCEQNEITSRKIQNNMMISYLKAFARSRRNQNNDRDKALEILTRLCQTKKTENELSNDIICLCGRIYKDKYTESNCQDKDSLDKAIEWYRKGFAADPNIYAGINLLFLLAITTDDLRKNNEAYKISRLINEKKKDTFIRKSIFIFKKVVNVFDI
;
A
#
# COMPACT_ATOMS: atom_id res chain seq x y z
N MET A 1 -14.60 16.56 11.43
CA MET A 1 -13.44 15.70 11.09
C MET A 1 -12.55 15.67 12.31
N THR A 2 -12.64 14.61 13.11
CA THR A 2 -11.64 14.31 14.13
C THR A 2 -10.32 14.07 13.40
N MET A 3 -9.36 14.98 13.55
CA MET A 3 -8.01 14.72 13.04
C MET A 3 -7.49 13.45 13.73
N SER A 4 -6.97 12.52 12.93
CA SER A 4 -6.29 11.31 13.42
C SER A 4 -5.24 11.71 14.46
N SER A 5 -5.29 11.12 15.66
CA SER A 5 -4.30 11.35 16.70
C SER A 5 -2.96 10.77 16.26
N LEU A 6 -1.95 11.62 16.05
CA LEU A 6 -0.61 11.15 15.68
C LEU A 6 0.10 10.52 16.89
N LYS A 7 0.96 9.53 16.62
CA LYS A 7 1.92 8.96 17.56
C LYS A 7 3.23 9.72 17.49
N VAL A 8 3.44 10.61 18.46
CA VAL A 8 4.69 11.34 18.62
C VAL A 8 5.56 10.60 19.64
N VAL A 9 6.79 10.27 19.26
CA VAL A 9 7.79 9.72 20.17
C VAL A 9 8.87 10.76 20.44
N LEU A 10 9.11 11.03 21.71
CA LEU A 10 10.22 11.85 22.18
C LEU A 10 11.39 10.93 22.50
N LEU A 11 12.51 11.13 21.81
CA LEU A 11 13.71 10.37 22.08
C LEU A 11 14.46 11.04 23.23
N THR A 12 14.37 10.43 24.41
CA THR A 12 14.96 10.92 25.65
C THR A 12 16.27 10.22 25.93
N ASP A 13 17.02 10.77 26.88
CA ASP A 13 18.26 10.19 27.35
C ASP A 13 18.29 10.15 28.88
N SER A 14 18.57 8.96 29.42
CA SER A 14 18.60 8.67 30.86
C SER A 14 19.84 9.25 31.56
N ASP A 15 20.96 9.43 30.87
CA ASP A 15 22.21 9.90 31.49
C ASP A 15 22.26 11.40 31.77
N SER A 16 21.32 12.15 31.20
CA SER A 16 21.11 13.56 31.56
C SER A 16 20.83 13.76 33.05
N LEU A 17 20.40 12.73 33.80
CA LEU A 17 20.11 12.84 35.23
C LEU A 17 21.29 12.50 36.16
N ASN A 18 22.35 11.80 35.72
CA ASN A 18 23.31 11.20 36.67
C ASN A 18 24.82 11.35 36.42
N GLN A 19 25.31 12.01 35.35
CA GLN A 19 26.76 12.28 35.23
C GLN A 19 27.08 13.68 34.68
N ASN A 20 28.34 14.11 34.91
CA ASN A 20 28.94 15.44 34.67
C ASN A 20 28.82 15.94 33.21
N ILE A 21 27.61 16.31 32.80
CA ILE A 21 27.35 17.13 31.61
C ILE A 21 27.37 18.59 32.07
N PRO A 22 27.99 19.53 31.30
CA PRO A 22 27.97 20.95 31.64
C PRO A 22 26.55 21.42 31.96
N LEU A 23 26.44 22.18 33.05
CA LEU A 23 25.19 22.51 33.74
C LEU A 23 24.19 23.46 33.05
N PRO A 24 24.28 23.85 31.75
CA PRO A 24 23.09 24.33 31.05
C PRO A 24 22.25 23.18 30.46
N TYR A 25 22.86 22.09 29.96
CA TYR A 25 22.13 21.10 29.14
C TYR A 25 21.13 20.25 29.94
N LYS A 26 21.51 19.87 31.17
CA LYS A 26 20.70 19.04 32.08
C LYS A 26 19.40 19.72 32.52
N TYR A 27 19.43 21.04 32.77
CA TYR A 27 18.27 21.80 33.24
C TYR A 27 17.36 22.26 32.09
N TYR A 28 17.92 22.50 30.90
CA TYR A 28 17.14 22.91 29.73
C TYR A 28 16.50 21.74 28.99
N GLY A 29 17.11 20.55 29.00
CA GLY A 29 16.53 19.35 28.39
C GLY A 29 15.17 18.99 28.97
N GLN A 30 15.02 18.99 30.31
CA GLN A 30 13.74 18.68 30.95
C GLN A 30 12.65 19.71 30.58
N LYS A 31 12.96 21.01 30.66
CA LYS A 31 12.02 22.08 30.29
C LYS A 31 11.63 22.02 28.81
N LEU A 32 12.57 21.64 27.94
CA LEU A 32 12.32 21.46 26.51
C LEU A 32 11.30 20.33 26.29
N TRP A 33 11.50 19.17 26.90
CA TRP A 33 10.60 18.03 26.77
C TRP A 33 9.21 18.31 27.34
N GLU A 34 9.12 18.95 28.51
CA GLU A 34 7.84 19.39 29.10
C GLU A 34 7.11 20.35 28.14
N THR A 35 7.82 21.31 27.55
CA THR A 35 7.25 22.24 26.57
C THR A 35 6.69 21.51 25.35
N ILE A 36 7.43 20.53 24.82
CA ILE A 36 7.02 19.73 23.66
C ILE A 36 5.81 18.88 24.01
N GLN A 37 5.81 18.22 25.17
CA GLN A 37 4.70 17.38 25.62
C GLN A 37 3.40 18.19 25.76
N ILE A 38 3.47 19.42 26.30
CA ILE A 38 2.31 20.34 26.34
C ILE A 38 1.80 20.66 24.93
N ILE A 39 2.70 20.86 23.97
CA ILE A 39 2.32 21.14 22.57
C ILE A 39 1.64 19.93 21.93
N VAL A 40 2.21 18.73 22.10
CA VAL A 40 1.65 17.48 21.54
C VAL A 40 0.27 17.20 22.14
N ASN A 41 0.12 17.36 23.46
CA ASN A 41 -1.15 17.21 24.16
C ASN A 41 -2.20 18.23 23.68
N HIS A 42 -1.79 19.46 23.35
CA HIS A 42 -2.70 20.48 22.80
C HIS A 42 -3.33 20.08 21.45
N PHE A 43 -2.68 19.21 20.68
CA PHE A 43 -3.22 18.65 19.43
C PHE A 43 -3.98 17.33 19.62
N ASN A 44 -4.14 16.84 20.86
CA ASN A 44 -4.68 15.52 21.17
C ASN A 44 -3.91 14.38 20.47
N TYR A 45 -2.60 14.54 20.32
CA TYR A 45 -1.72 13.49 19.81
C TYR A 45 -1.22 12.63 20.97
N SER A 46 -1.00 11.34 20.72
CA SER A 46 -0.34 10.46 21.69
C SER A 46 1.14 10.81 21.78
N CYS A 47 1.67 10.90 22.99
CA CYS A 47 3.04 11.25 23.27
C CYS A 47 3.68 10.16 24.12
N GLU A 48 4.68 9.48 23.56
CA GLU A 48 5.46 8.46 24.26
C GLU A 48 6.93 8.87 24.32
N THR A 49 7.67 8.34 25.29
CA THR A 49 9.12 8.53 25.40
C THR A 49 9.84 7.22 25.16
N VAL A 50 10.96 7.30 24.45
CA VAL A 50 11.87 6.17 24.24
C VAL A 50 13.26 6.62 24.65
N GLU A 51 13.97 5.83 25.44
CA GLU A 51 15.35 6.14 25.81
C GLU A 51 16.32 5.69 24.73
N LEU A 52 17.30 6.53 24.40
CA LEU A 52 18.31 6.21 23.39
C LEU A 52 19.08 4.92 23.71
N ASN A 53 19.45 4.73 24.98
CA ASN A 53 20.20 3.53 25.41
C ASN A 53 19.41 2.25 25.13
N LYS A 54 18.08 2.27 25.29
CA LYS A 54 17.22 1.12 24.99
C LYS A 54 17.18 0.80 23.48
N LEU A 55 17.31 1.81 22.62
CA LEU A 55 17.45 1.60 21.18
C LEU A 55 18.82 1.02 20.82
N ASP A 56 19.89 1.50 21.46
CA ASP A 56 21.25 0.99 21.25
C ASP A 56 21.38 -0.49 21.65
N PHE A 57 20.73 -0.89 22.75
CA PHE A 57 20.59 -2.30 23.14
C PHE A 57 19.57 -3.10 22.32
N GLN A 58 18.95 -2.49 21.29
CA GLN A 58 17.92 -3.09 20.44
C GLN A 58 16.76 -3.73 21.23
N GLU A 59 16.34 -3.09 22.33
CA GLU A 59 15.23 -3.55 23.14
C GLU A 59 13.95 -3.57 22.30
N HIS A 60 13.34 -4.75 22.17
CA HIS A 60 12.25 -5.00 21.23
C HIS A 60 11.07 -4.02 21.39
N GLU A 61 10.65 -3.71 22.61
CA GLU A 61 9.53 -2.78 22.84
C GLU A 61 9.87 -1.35 22.42
N SER A 62 11.07 -0.86 22.78
CA SER A 62 11.53 0.48 22.46
C SER A 62 11.75 0.67 20.95
N VAL A 63 12.35 -0.33 20.29
CA VAL A 63 12.53 -0.34 18.83
C VAL A 63 11.16 -0.35 18.13
N ASN A 64 10.21 -1.15 18.60
CA ASN A 64 8.88 -1.22 18.01
C ASN A 64 8.10 0.09 18.19
N LYS A 65 8.16 0.72 19.37
CA LYS A 65 7.61 2.07 19.61
C LYS A 65 8.23 3.11 18.69
N PHE A 66 9.56 3.11 18.60
CA PHE A 66 10.30 4.04 17.78
C PHE A 66 10.01 3.89 16.29
N LEU A 67 9.95 2.67 15.75
CA LEU A 67 9.67 2.43 14.33
C LEU A 67 8.21 2.72 13.96
N ASN A 68 7.26 2.46 14.87
CA ASN A 68 5.84 2.70 14.64
C ASN A 68 5.37 4.12 14.95
N ALA A 69 6.27 5.00 15.40
CA ALA A 69 5.97 6.41 15.63
C ALA A 69 5.70 7.14 14.30
N ASP A 70 4.66 7.97 14.29
CA ASP A 70 4.31 8.82 13.15
C ASP A 70 5.31 9.97 13.00
N ILE A 71 5.73 10.54 14.14
CA ILE A 71 6.72 11.62 14.24
C ILE A 71 7.67 11.28 15.38
N VAL A 72 8.99 11.32 15.13
CA VAL A 72 9.98 11.29 16.20
C VAL A 72 10.59 12.68 16.36
N ILE A 73 10.65 13.17 17.60
CA ILE A 73 11.35 14.39 17.96
C ILE A 73 12.62 14.01 18.71
N MET A 74 13.77 14.46 18.21
CA MET A 74 15.09 14.07 18.70
C MET A 74 15.97 15.30 18.91
N ASP A 75 16.64 15.38 20.06
CA ASP A 75 17.66 16.41 20.32
C ASP A 75 19.06 15.82 20.11
N VAL A 76 19.76 16.33 19.10
CA VAL A 76 21.08 15.86 18.67
C VAL A 76 22.21 16.83 19.02
N THR A 77 21.97 17.71 20.00
CA THR A 77 22.99 18.65 20.47
C THR A 77 24.24 17.92 20.96
N ASN A 78 24.08 16.78 21.64
CA ASN A 78 25.21 15.93 22.03
C ASN A 78 25.79 15.20 20.80
N GLN A 79 27.05 15.50 20.48
CA GLN A 79 27.75 14.95 19.32
C GLN A 79 27.99 13.44 19.41
N ASP A 80 28.29 12.93 20.61
CA ASP A 80 28.66 11.51 20.83
C ASP A 80 27.53 10.55 20.48
N ARG A 81 26.29 11.06 20.50
CA ARG A 81 25.07 10.27 20.29
C ARG A 81 24.55 10.33 18.86
N ARG A 82 25.06 11.28 18.05
CA ARG A 82 24.68 11.43 16.64
C ARG A 82 24.80 10.11 15.86
N PRO A 83 25.84 9.28 16.01
CA PRO A 83 25.93 8.02 15.26
C PRO A 83 24.75 7.07 15.51
N ILE A 84 24.36 6.89 16.78
CA ILE A 84 23.22 6.03 17.17
C ILE A 84 21.92 6.60 16.58
N PHE A 85 21.71 7.91 16.70
CA PHE A 85 20.55 8.58 16.11
C PHE A 85 20.49 8.38 14.60
N MET A 86 21.62 8.55 13.89
CA MET A 86 21.66 8.43 12.43
C MET A 86 21.41 7.00 11.97
N TYR A 87 21.89 6.00 12.70
CA TYR A 87 21.59 4.59 12.41
C TYR A 87 20.08 4.31 12.47
N HIS A 88 19.43 4.65 13.59
CA HIS A 88 17.99 4.39 13.76
C HIS A 88 17.12 5.26 12.85
N LYS A 89 17.54 6.50 12.57
CA LYS A 89 16.90 7.35 11.56
C LYS A 89 16.97 6.71 10.18
N GLY A 90 18.13 6.18 9.78
CA GLY A 90 18.28 5.45 8.51
C GLY A 90 17.31 4.26 8.40
N ASN A 91 17.10 3.54 9.51
CA ASN A 91 16.11 2.46 9.56
C ASN A 91 14.68 2.98 9.33
N ARG A 92 14.29 4.11 9.95
CA ARG A 92 12.98 4.74 9.72
C ARG A 92 12.80 5.27 8.29
N GLU A 93 13.84 5.86 7.72
CA GLU A 93 13.84 6.31 6.32
C GLU A 93 13.69 5.16 5.35
N SER A 94 14.28 4.00 5.66
CA SER A 94 14.08 2.80 4.86
C SER A 94 12.60 2.36 4.84
N VAL A 95 11.80 2.69 5.86
CA VAL A 95 10.36 2.36 5.96
C VAL A 95 9.47 3.53 5.49
N ASP A 96 10.07 4.56 4.87
CA ASP A 96 9.42 5.76 4.33
C ASP A 96 8.61 6.56 5.37
N CYS A 97 9.01 6.47 6.64
CA CYS A 97 8.48 7.29 7.73
C CYS A 97 9.39 8.50 7.91
N VAL A 98 8.96 9.68 7.44
CA VAL A 98 9.91 10.82 7.34
C VAL A 98 9.26 12.19 7.59
N ASP A 99 8.62 12.34 8.74
CA ASP A 99 8.32 13.68 9.32
C ASP A 99 9.00 13.84 10.69
N ASP A 100 10.22 13.33 10.84
CA ASP A 100 10.97 13.46 12.10
C ASP A 100 11.50 14.90 12.28
N ILE A 101 11.46 15.40 13.52
CA ILE A 101 12.00 16.71 13.90
C ILE A 101 13.34 16.50 14.59
N VAL A 102 14.40 17.08 14.02
CA VAL A 102 15.71 17.13 14.66
C VAL A 102 15.91 18.49 15.31
N LEU A 103 16.14 18.51 16.62
CA LEU A 103 16.46 19.68 17.41
C LEU A 103 17.97 19.76 17.66
N ILE A 104 18.53 20.96 17.59
CA ILE A 104 19.92 21.22 17.95
C ILE A 104 20.06 22.57 18.63
N GLN A 105 20.77 22.62 19.74
CA GLN A 105 21.02 23.86 20.46
C GLN A 105 22.10 24.69 19.74
N ALA A 106 21.83 25.98 19.54
CA ALA A 106 22.83 26.93 19.09
C ALA A 106 23.90 27.14 20.18
N SER A 107 25.13 26.72 19.89
CA SER A 107 26.32 26.95 20.71
C SER A 107 27.24 27.96 20.01
N GLY A 108 26.99 29.26 20.21
CA GLY A 108 27.86 30.32 19.69
C GLY A 108 28.04 30.36 18.16
N VAL A 109 29.12 31.01 17.71
CA VAL A 109 29.38 31.40 16.31
C VAL A 109 30.07 30.28 15.49
N GLU A 110 30.45 29.15 16.09
CA GLU A 110 31.37 28.18 15.47
C GLU A 110 30.72 26.91 14.87
N ASN A 111 29.39 26.84 14.74
CA ASN A 111 28.71 25.59 14.35
C ASN A 111 27.87 25.65 13.06
N ASP A 112 27.92 26.73 12.27
CA ASP A 112 27.07 26.82 11.06
C ASP A 112 27.42 25.79 9.99
N ASP A 113 28.72 25.64 9.68
CA ASP A 113 29.17 24.66 8.69
C ASP A 113 28.83 23.23 9.15
N ALA A 114 29.02 22.91 10.43
CA ALA A 114 28.67 21.60 10.99
C ALA A 114 27.15 21.33 10.98
N ILE A 115 26.33 22.35 11.20
CA ILE A 115 24.86 22.29 11.15
C ILE A 115 24.38 22.09 9.70
N GLU A 116 25.01 22.78 8.75
CA GLU A 116 24.71 22.66 7.32
C GLU A 116 25.19 21.32 6.74
N ASP A 117 26.35 20.84 7.17
CA ASP A 117 26.87 19.51 6.85
C ASP A 117 25.95 18.41 7.38
N LEU A 118 25.43 18.55 8.61
CA LEU A 118 24.45 17.61 9.17
C LEU A 118 23.14 17.58 8.37
N LYS A 119 22.62 18.76 7.98
CA LYS A 119 21.42 18.84 7.14
C LYS A 119 21.62 18.11 5.82
N THR A 120 22.75 18.37 5.17
CA THR A 120 23.04 17.89 3.81
C THR A 120 23.38 16.41 3.80
N THR A 121 24.25 15.97 4.71
CA THR A 121 24.73 14.59 4.80
C THR A 121 23.62 13.63 5.24
N CYS A 122 22.78 14.05 6.19
CA CYS A 122 21.81 13.16 6.82
C CYS A 122 20.38 13.30 6.27
N LYS A 123 20.20 14.03 5.15
CA LYS A 123 18.90 14.27 4.48
C LYS A 123 17.79 14.67 5.46
N ILE A 124 18.13 15.49 6.45
CA ILE A 124 17.19 15.87 7.50
C ILE A 124 16.20 16.86 6.89
N LYS A 125 14.97 16.41 6.66
CA LYS A 125 13.90 17.26 6.09
C LYS A 125 13.55 18.43 7.01
N GLN A 126 13.48 18.17 8.31
CA GLN A 126 13.16 19.18 9.30
C GLN A 126 14.20 19.22 10.42
N MET A 127 14.94 20.31 10.48
CA MET A 127 15.86 20.60 11.56
C MET A 127 15.55 21.97 12.15
N ILE A 128 15.42 22.05 13.47
CA ILE A 128 15.20 23.28 14.20
C ILE A 128 16.42 23.56 15.08
N VAL A 129 17.10 24.67 14.79
CA VAL A 129 18.16 25.20 15.64
C VAL A 129 17.50 26.06 16.71
N TYR A 130 17.68 25.74 17.98
CA TYR A 130 17.03 26.46 19.08
C TYR A 130 18.03 27.14 20.02
N ARG A 131 17.58 28.20 20.69
CA ARG A 131 18.32 28.89 21.75
C ARG A 131 17.43 29.10 22.95
N TYR A 132 17.93 28.80 24.15
CA TYR A 132 17.25 29.13 25.40
C TYR A 132 17.64 30.53 25.88
N ASP A 133 16.64 31.33 26.25
CA ASP A 133 16.81 32.63 26.90
C ASP A 133 16.55 32.43 28.40
N GLU A 134 17.61 32.51 29.21
CA GLU A 134 17.57 32.25 30.65
C GLU A 134 16.75 33.30 31.41
N GLU A 135 16.82 34.57 30.99
CA GLU A 135 16.13 35.67 31.65
C GLU A 135 14.62 35.57 31.47
N LYS A 136 14.18 35.18 30.27
CA LYS A 136 12.75 35.05 29.95
C LYS A 136 12.22 33.64 30.20
N GLY A 137 13.11 32.66 30.34
CA GLY A 137 12.77 31.26 30.50
C GLY A 137 12.12 30.64 29.26
N VAL A 138 12.40 31.15 28.05
CA VAL A 138 11.73 30.74 26.81
C VAL A 138 12.71 30.25 25.76
N PHE A 139 12.30 29.24 24.99
CA PHE A 139 13.03 28.75 23.83
C PHE A 139 12.65 29.51 22.55
N TYR A 140 13.66 29.94 21.80
CA TYR A 140 13.55 30.57 20.49
C TYR A 140 14.03 29.63 19.40
N ASP A 141 13.37 29.66 18.25
CA ASP A 141 13.83 29.06 17.00
C ASP A 141 14.71 30.09 16.27
N VAL A 142 15.97 29.72 16.10
CA VAL A 142 17.02 30.52 15.45
C VAL A 142 17.53 29.85 14.16
N THR A 143 16.75 28.92 13.60
CA THR A 143 17.07 28.21 12.36
C THR A 143 17.30 29.18 11.20
N THR A 144 16.49 30.23 11.12
CA THR A 144 16.59 31.26 10.07
C THR A 144 16.96 32.60 10.70
N ARG A 145 18.26 32.92 10.70
CA ARG A 145 18.83 34.11 11.38
C ARG A 145 18.34 35.46 10.82
N THR A 146 17.71 35.46 9.65
CA THR A 146 17.17 36.65 8.98
C THR A 146 15.86 37.14 9.59
N VAL A 147 15.13 36.30 10.33
CA VAL A 147 13.83 36.65 10.92
C VAL A 147 14.05 37.32 12.28
N LYS A 148 13.71 38.61 12.38
CA LYS A 148 13.72 39.38 13.63
C LYS A 148 12.34 40.00 13.91
N PRO A 149 11.74 39.78 15.10
CA PRO A 149 12.23 38.96 16.20
C PRO A 149 12.18 37.45 15.87
N SER A 150 13.11 36.68 16.42
CA SER A 150 13.15 35.23 16.22
C SER A 150 11.87 34.57 16.76
N PRO A 151 11.27 33.62 16.03
CA PRO A 151 10.06 32.95 16.48
C PRO A 151 10.29 32.14 17.76
N LEU A 152 9.24 31.92 18.54
CA LEU A 152 9.29 31.01 19.68
C LEU A 152 9.36 29.57 19.18
N LEU A 153 10.20 28.74 19.79
CA LEU A 153 10.34 27.32 19.44
C LEU A 153 8.98 26.59 19.48
N LYS A 154 8.14 26.93 20.47
CA LYS A 154 6.79 26.37 20.59
C LYS A 154 5.93 26.65 19.36
N THR A 155 6.11 27.78 18.70
CA THR A 155 5.34 28.17 17.51
C THR A 155 5.83 27.36 16.31
N SER A 156 7.14 27.23 16.13
CA SER A 156 7.73 26.45 15.04
C SER A 156 7.36 24.96 15.13
N ILE A 157 7.43 24.37 16.32
CA ILE A 157 7.01 22.98 16.55
C ILE A 157 5.50 22.82 16.28
N LYS A 158 4.66 23.79 16.70
CA LYS A 158 3.22 23.77 16.38
C LYS A 158 2.94 23.81 14.88
N CYS A 159 3.65 24.64 14.12
CA CYS A 159 3.50 24.70 12.67
C CYS A 159 3.94 23.37 12.04
N PHE A 160 5.09 22.84 12.45
CA PHE A 160 5.57 21.57 11.94
C PHE A 160 4.60 20.42 12.23
N LEU A 161 4.10 20.30 13.47
CA LEU A 161 3.15 19.23 13.79
C LEU A 161 1.86 19.33 12.96
N LYS A 162 1.41 20.55 12.63
CA LYS A 162 0.29 20.75 11.70
C LYS A 162 0.64 20.36 10.27
N ASP A 163 1.82 20.76 9.79
CA ASP A 163 2.28 20.47 8.44
C ASP A 163 2.55 18.97 8.26
N ALA A 164 3.14 18.31 9.26
CA ALA A 164 3.32 16.88 9.33
C ALA A 164 1.96 16.17 9.37
N ALA A 165 0.98 16.63 10.14
CA ALA A 165 -0.37 16.08 10.10
C ALA A 165 -0.99 16.20 8.70
N ASN A 166 -0.84 17.35 8.03
CA ASN A 166 -1.36 17.56 6.67
C ASN A 166 -0.62 16.72 5.62
N SER A 167 0.72 16.69 5.68
CA SER A 167 1.61 15.86 4.87
C SER A 167 1.26 14.38 5.04
N MET A 168 1.07 13.93 6.28
CA MET A 168 0.68 12.58 6.62
C MET A 168 -0.73 12.26 6.11
N GLN A 169 -1.68 13.20 6.21
CA GLN A 169 -3.02 13.03 5.62
C GLN A 169 -2.99 12.86 4.10
N GLN A 170 -2.05 13.51 3.40
CA GLN A 170 -1.92 13.46 1.95
C GLN A 170 -0.95 12.35 1.45
N GLY A 171 -0.03 11.89 2.30
CA GLY A 171 1.09 11.00 1.97
C GLY A 171 1.02 9.59 2.54
N LEU A 172 0.17 9.30 3.54
CA LEU A 172 0.05 7.96 4.15
C LEU A 172 -0.29 6.88 3.13
N ALA A 173 -1.21 7.16 2.19
CA ALA A 173 -1.54 6.21 1.12
C ALA A 173 -0.32 5.88 0.24
N THR A 174 0.52 6.87 -0.04
CA THR A 174 1.79 6.69 -0.77
C THR A 174 2.80 5.92 0.05
N ARG A 175 2.90 6.17 1.36
CA ARG A 175 3.75 5.39 2.28
C ARG A 175 3.34 3.93 2.34
N TYR A 176 2.04 3.63 2.44
CA TYR A 176 1.56 2.25 2.41
C TYR A 176 1.88 1.56 1.09
N LEU A 177 1.78 2.28 -0.03
CA LEU A 177 2.18 1.77 -1.33
C LEU A 177 3.69 1.48 -1.39
N ASN A 178 4.51 2.41 -0.93
CA ASN A 178 5.97 2.24 -0.89
C ASN A 178 6.38 1.10 0.07
N ARG A 179 5.74 0.99 1.24
CA ARG A 179 5.91 -0.13 2.18
C ARG A 179 5.51 -1.46 1.55
N LEU A 180 4.40 -1.50 0.81
CA LEU A 180 3.94 -2.70 0.10
C LEU A 180 4.96 -3.11 -0.97
N GLU A 181 5.45 -2.17 -1.78
CA GLU A 181 6.49 -2.40 -2.78
C GLU A 181 7.79 -2.89 -2.15
N LYS A 182 8.25 -2.23 -1.08
CA LYS A 182 9.46 -2.63 -0.35
C LYS A 182 9.34 -4.04 0.23
N ARG A 183 8.23 -4.33 0.93
CA ARG A 183 7.98 -5.66 1.52
C ARG A 183 7.87 -6.76 0.46
N LYS A 184 7.43 -6.43 -0.76
CA LYS A 184 7.47 -7.37 -1.90
C LYS A 184 8.90 -7.77 -2.28
N HIS A 185 9.86 -6.87 -2.12
CA HIS A 185 11.29 -7.11 -2.39
C HIS A 185 12.04 -7.68 -1.18
N GLU A 186 11.67 -7.32 0.05
CA GLU A 186 12.32 -7.76 1.29
C GLU A 186 11.92 -9.17 1.73
N ALA A 187 10.70 -9.61 1.41
CA ALA A 187 10.24 -10.93 1.83
C ALA A 187 11.16 -12.02 1.26
N HIS A 188 11.81 -12.75 2.17
CA HIS A 188 12.53 -13.98 1.88
C HIS A 188 11.56 -15.01 1.25
N ASP A 189 12.10 -16.06 0.63
CA ASP A 189 11.46 -16.86 -0.44
C ASP A 189 10.04 -17.43 -0.19
N SER A 190 9.45 -17.32 1.01
CA SER A 190 8.16 -17.92 1.34
C SER A 190 6.95 -17.01 1.09
N ASN A 191 5.86 -17.61 0.58
CA ASN A 191 4.57 -16.92 0.46
C ASN A 191 3.93 -16.59 1.82
N ALA A 192 4.31 -17.30 2.89
CA ALA A 192 3.76 -17.09 4.24
C ALA A 192 4.25 -15.77 4.85
N GLU A 193 5.55 -15.46 4.70
CA GLU A 193 6.12 -14.19 5.18
C GLU A 193 5.52 -13.00 4.43
N ARG A 194 5.36 -13.12 3.10
CA ARG A 194 4.68 -12.11 2.28
C ARG A 194 3.26 -11.84 2.75
N LYS A 195 2.49 -12.92 3.00
CA LYS A 195 1.13 -12.83 3.48
C LYS A 195 1.04 -12.08 4.81
N TYR A 196 1.82 -12.48 5.81
CA TYR A 196 1.85 -11.85 7.13
C TYR A 196 2.08 -10.34 7.03
N LEU A 197 3.07 -9.96 6.21
CA LEU A 197 3.42 -8.57 5.95
C LEU A 197 2.31 -7.76 5.27
N TRP A 198 1.47 -8.37 4.43
CA TRP A 198 0.35 -7.67 3.79
C TRP A 198 -0.89 -7.60 4.67
N GLU A 199 -1.12 -8.63 5.50
CA GLU A 199 -2.20 -8.64 6.49
C GLU A 199 -2.01 -7.54 7.55
N GLU A 200 -0.78 -7.29 7.98
CA GLU A 200 -0.45 -6.17 8.87
C GLU A 200 -0.87 -4.81 8.26
N ILE A 201 -0.60 -4.60 6.97
CA ILE A 201 -1.03 -3.37 6.27
C ILE A 201 -2.56 -3.30 6.21
N CYS A 202 -3.24 -4.42 5.96
CA CYS A 202 -4.70 -4.47 5.91
C CYS A 202 -5.32 -4.09 7.27
N ASP A 203 -4.77 -4.60 8.36
CA ASP A 203 -5.22 -4.28 9.71
C ASP A 203 -4.99 -2.80 10.05
N GLU A 204 -3.84 -2.26 9.65
CA GLU A 204 -3.50 -0.86 9.90
C GLU A 204 -4.45 0.11 9.17
N ILE A 205 -4.73 -0.12 7.89
CA ILE A 205 -5.61 0.77 7.10
C ILE A 205 -7.09 0.67 7.47
N LEU A 206 -7.49 -0.42 8.13
CA LEU A 206 -8.86 -0.65 8.60
C LEU A 206 -9.07 -0.21 10.06
N THR A 207 -8.00 0.11 10.78
CA THR A 207 -8.04 0.64 12.15
C THR A 207 -8.75 2.00 12.19
N GLU A 208 -9.47 2.27 13.29
CA GLU A 208 -10.17 3.54 13.51
C GLU A 208 -9.26 4.75 13.37
N GLY A 209 -9.71 5.75 12.61
CA GLY A 209 -8.96 6.96 12.31
C GLY A 209 -7.95 6.82 11.17
N LYS A 210 -7.73 5.60 10.64
CA LYS A 210 -6.85 5.34 9.47
C LYS A 210 -7.63 4.94 8.21
N GLN A 211 -8.94 4.73 8.29
CA GLN A 211 -9.77 4.31 7.14
C GLN A 211 -9.83 5.34 6.01
N GLN A 212 -9.58 6.63 6.29
CA GLN A 212 -9.42 7.63 5.22
C GLN A 212 -8.20 7.36 4.32
N TYR A 213 -7.29 6.45 4.67
CA TYR A 213 -6.09 6.13 3.88
C TYR A 213 -6.19 4.85 3.05
N ALA A 214 -7.22 4.02 3.27
CA ALA A 214 -7.55 2.89 2.41
C ALA A 214 -8.08 3.42 1.06
N THR A 215 -7.18 3.88 0.21
CA THR A 215 -7.52 4.40 -1.13
C THR A 215 -7.81 3.24 -2.08
N PRO A 216 -8.64 3.45 -3.12
CA PRO A 216 -8.88 2.40 -4.10
C PRO A 216 -7.60 1.88 -4.76
N LYS A 217 -6.60 2.76 -4.95
CA LYS A 217 -5.28 2.37 -5.47
C LYS A 217 -4.56 1.40 -4.54
N LEU A 218 -4.46 1.73 -3.24
CA LEU A 218 -3.82 0.86 -2.25
C LEU A 218 -4.52 -0.49 -2.13
N ILE A 219 -5.86 -0.48 -2.05
CA ILE A 219 -6.67 -1.71 -1.98
C ILE A 219 -6.41 -2.57 -3.23
N THR A 220 -6.40 -1.97 -4.42
CA THR A 220 -6.11 -2.68 -5.68
C THR A 220 -4.71 -3.31 -5.67
N GLN A 221 -3.70 -2.62 -5.15
CA GLN A 221 -2.34 -3.16 -5.07
C GLN A 221 -2.22 -4.31 -4.05
N LEU A 222 -2.88 -4.20 -2.90
CA LEU A 222 -2.97 -5.31 -1.93
C LEU A 222 -3.65 -6.54 -2.54
N MET A 223 -4.74 -6.34 -3.28
CA MET A 223 -5.42 -7.42 -4.00
C MET A 223 -4.50 -8.10 -5.02
N TYR A 224 -3.68 -7.33 -5.76
CA TYR A 224 -2.69 -7.92 -6.66
C TYR A 224 -1.61 -8.69 -5.92
N ALA A 225 -1.15 -8.18 -4.77
CA ALA A 225 -0.17 -8.87 -3.95
C ALA A 225 -0.67 -10.25 -3.49
N PHE A 226 -1.88 -10.33 -2.93
CA PHE A 226 -2.51 -11.61 -2.57
C PHE A 226 -2.73 -12.52 -3.79
N ARG A 227 -3.10 -11.95 -4.94
CA ARG A 227 -3.26 -12.72 -6.18
C ARG A 227 -1.94 -13.35 -6.66
N ASP A 228 -0.81 -12.65 -6.51
CA ASP A 228 0.52 -13.15 -6.92
C ASP A 228 0.90 -14.43 -6.16
N ILE A 229 0.49 -14.56 -4.89
CA ILE A 229 0.66 -15.78 -4.07
C ILE A 229 -0.54 -16.74 -4.12
N GLN A 230 -1.55 -16.42 -4.94
CA GLN A 230 -2.81 -17.16 -5.08
C GLN A 230 -3.63 -17.29 -3.78
N ASP A 231 -3.48 -16.36 -2.84
CA ASP A 231 -4.31 -16.30 -1.63
C ASP A 231 -5.62 -15.56 -1.90
N TYR A 232 -6.56 -16.27 -2.51
CA TYR A 232 -7.87 -15.72 -2.84
C TYR A 232 -8.75 -15.51 -1.60
N GLN A 233 -8.45 -16.16 -0.48
CA GLN A 233 -9.21 -16.01 0.76
C GLN A 233 -8.94 -14.63 1.37
N SER A 234 -7.68 -14.29 1.63
CA SER A 234 -7.31 -12.98 2.19
C SER A 234 -7.72 -11.83 1.26
N MET A 235 -7.69 -12.05 -0.07
CA MET A 235 -8.16 -11.08 -1.06
C MET A 235 -9.66 -10.78 -0.94
N ILE A 236 -10.49 -11.78 -0.62
CA ILE A 236 -11.94 -11.60 -0.41
C ILE A 236 -12.21 -10.96 0.95
N GLU A 237 -11.53 -11.44 2.00
CA GLU A 237 -11.68 -10.93 3.36
C GLU A 237 -11.32 -9.43 3.45
N LEU A 238 -10.26 -8.99 2.78
CA LEU A 238 -9.90 -7.58 2.68
C LEU A 238 -11.09 -6.74 2.16
N ILE A 239 -11.72 -7.17 1.07
CA ILE A 239 -12.82 -6.42 0.47
C ILE A 239 -14.08 -6.47 1.34
N GLU A 240 -14.41 -7.62 1.92
CA GLU A 240 -15.56 -7.75 2.83
C GLU A 240 -15.37 -6.84 4.06
N ARG A 241 -14.16 -6.76 4.62
CA ARG A 241 -13.83 -5.83 5.71
C ARG A 241 -13.92 -4.37 5.27
N CYS A 242 -13.47 -4.04 4.05
CA CYS A 242 -13.65 -2.69 3.49
C CYS A 242 -15.12 -2.34 3.25
N GLU A 243 -15.99 -3.29 2.91
CA GLU A 243 -17.43 -3.06 2.70
C GLU A 243 -18.19 -2.86 4.02
N GLN A 244 -17.73 -3.47 5.11
CA GLN A 244 -18.31 -3.33 6.45
C GLN A 244 -18.09 -1.93 7.06
N ASN A 245 -17.03 -1.21 6.66
CA ASN A 245 -16.75 0.13 7.16
C ASN A 245 -17.27 1.20 6.19
N GLU A 246 -18.05 2.17 6.69
CA GLU A 246 -18.70 3.18 5.83
C GLU A 246 -17.73 4.02 5.00
N ILE A 247 -16.57 4.40 5.56
CA ILE A 247 -15.60 5.28 4.91
C ILE A 247 -14.96 4.54 3.74
N THR A 248 -14.51 3.31 3.98
CA THR A 248 -13.87 2.49 2.93
C THR A 248 -14.87 2.01 1.91
N SER A 249 -16.08 1.63 2.33
CA SER A 249 -17.17 1.18 1.45
C SER A 249 -17.52 2.25 0.43
N ARG A 250 -17.70 3.51 0.85
CA ARG A 250 -17.97 4.65 -0.04
C ARG A 250 -16.88 4.88 -1.09
N LYS A 251 -15.62 4.55 -0.79
CA LYS A 251 -14.49 4.70 -1.73
C LYS A 251 -14.43 3.59 -2.77
N ILE A 252 -14.84 2.38 -2.42
CA ILE A 252 -14.71 1.21 -3.30
C ILE A 252 -16.00 0.85 -4.05
N GLN A 253 -17.17 1.29 -3.58
CA GLN A 253 -18.49 0.90 -4.11
C GLN A 253 -18.67 1.02 -5.63
N ASN A 254 -18.01 2.00 -6.26
CA ASN A 254 -18.09 2.25 -7.71
C ASN A 254 -16.80 1.90 -8.45
N ASN A 255 -15.85 1.27 -7.78
CA ASN A 255 -14.58 0.92 -8.40
C ASN A 255 -14.68 -0.41 -9.14
N MET A 256 -14.86 -0.34 -10.47
CA MET A 256 -14.99 -1.51 -11.34
C MET A 256 -13.83 -2.52 -11.20
N MET A 257 -12.60 -2.03 -11.01
CA MET A 257 -11.43 -2.90 -10.89
C MET A 257 -11.49 -3.73 -9.61
N ILE A 258 -11.86 -3.12 -8.49
CA ILE A 258 -12.03 -3.81 -7.21
C ILE A 258 -13.16 -4.84 -7.30
N SER A 259 -14.30 -4.46 -7.90
CA SER A 259 -15.41 -5.41 -8.12
C SER A 259 -15.01 -6.59 -9.01
N TYR A 260 -14.27 -6.32 -10.10
CA TYR A 260 -13.73 -7.36 -10.97
C TYR A 260 -12.77 -8.29 -10.22
N LEU A 261 -11.82 -7.74 -9.46
CA LEU A 261 -10.88 -8.52 -8.67
C LEU A 261 -11.58 -9.36 -7.60
N LYS A 262 -12.62 -8.83 -6.95
CA LYS A 262 -13.45 -9.59 -5.99
C LYS A 262 -14.13 -10.78 -6.67
N ALA A 263 -14.75 -10.57 -7.84
CA ALA A 263 -15.36 -11.64 -8.61
C ALA A 263 -14.33 -12.69 -9.08
N PHE A 264 -13.16 -12.23 -9.52
CA PHE A 264 -12.05 -13.10 -9.90
C PHE A 264 -11.60 -13.98 -8.73
N ALA A 265 -11.37 -13.39 -7.55
CA ALA A 265 -10.96 -14.12 -6.36
C ALA A 265 -11.99 -15.18 -5.96
N ARG A 266 -13.29 -14.83 -5.96
CA ARG A 266 -14.38 -15.79 -5.72
C ARG A 266 -14.35 -16.95 -6.72
N SER A 267 -14.29 -16.64 -8.01
CA SER A 267 -14.22 -17.66 -9.07
C SER A 267 -13.07 -18.65 -8.87
N ARG A 268 -11.90 -18.15 -8.43
CA ARG A 268 -10.72 -18.98 -8.18
C ARG A 268 -10.76 -19.75 -6.87
N ARG A 269 -11.32 -19.19 -5.80
CA ARG A 269 -11.50 -19.87 -4.51
C ARG A 269 -12.50 -21.03 -4.60
N ASN A 270 -13.59 -20.84 -5.35
CA ASN A 270 -14.61 -21.85 -5.64
C ASN A 270 -15.20 -22.53 -4.38
N GLN A 271 -15.53 -21.75 -3.35
CA GLN A 271 -16.18 -22.24 -2.12
C GLN A 271 -17.57 -21.61 -1.96
N ASN A 272 -18.50 -22.26 -1.27
CA ASN A 272 -19.75 -21.64 -0.76
C ASN A 272 -20.50 -20.73 -1.78
N ASN A 273 -20.87 -21.27 -2.94
CA ASN A 273 -21.55 -20.54 -4.04
C ASN A 273 -20.76 -19.32 -4.58
N ASP A 274 -19.44 -19.32 -4.45
CA ASP A 274 -18.60 -18.22 -4.91
C ASP A 274 -18.75 -17.91 -6.39
N ARG A 275 -18.91 -18.93 -7.23
CA ARG A 275 -19.07 -18.74 -8.68
C ARG A 275 -20.37 -18.05 -9.04
N ASP A 276 -21.44 -18.34 -8.33
CA ASP A 276 -22.73 -17.67 -8.55
C ASP A 276 -22.66 -16.21 -8.09
N LYS A 277 -22.06 -15.96 -6.92
CA LYS A 277 -21.79 -14.59 -6.44
C LYS A 277 -20.87 -13.81 -7.38
N ALA A 278 -19.85 -14.48 -7.95
CA ALA A 278 -18.95 -13.87 -8.92
C ALA A 278 -19.72 -13.49 -10.21
N LEU A 279 -20.56 -14.39 -10.72
CA LEU A 279 -21.41 -14.11 -11.89
C LEU A 279 -22.39 -12.97 -11.62
N GLU A 280 -22.98 -12.87 -10.42
CA GLU A 280 -23.85 -11.76 -10.04
C GLU A 280 -23.12 -10.41 -10.12
N ILE A 281 -21.91 -10.34 -9.53
CA ILE A 281 -21.06 -9.15 -9.59
C ILE A 281 -20.71 -8.79 -11.04
N LEU A 282 -20.26 -9.77 -11.84
CA LEU A 282 -19.84 -9.53 -13.22
C LEU A 282 -21.02 -9.13 -14.11
N THR A 283 -22.19 -9.73 -13.93
CA THR A 283 -23.41 -9.38 -14.67
C THR A 283 -23.84 -7.96 -14.34
N ARG A 284 -23.79 -7.56 -13.06
CA ARG A 284 -24.04 -6.17 -12.65
C ARG A 284 -23.06 -5.20 -13.31
N LEU A 285 -21.76 -5.53 -13.33
CA LEU A 285 -20.75 -4.72 -14.02
C LEU A 285 -21.03 -4.58 -15.52
N CYS A 286 -21.48 -5.66 -16.18
CA CYS A 286 -21.88 -5.63 -17.58
C CYS A 286 -23.09 -4.71 -17.82
N GLN A 287 -24.07 -4.71 -16.92
CA GLN A 287 -25.31 -3.92 -17.04
C GLN A 287 -25.11 -2.43 -16.74
N THR A 288 -24.11 -2.07 -15.93
CA THR A 288 -23.85 -0.65 -15.58
C THR A 288 -23.31 0.20 -16.73
N LYS A 289 -22.88 -0.40 -17.85
CA LYS A 289 -22.36 0.33 -19.02
C LYS A 289 -23.43 0.53 -20.09
N LYS A 290 -23.41 1.71 -20.73
CA LYS A 290 -24.37 2.07 -21.79
C LYS A 290 -24.03 1.47 -23.16
N THR A 291 -22.78 1.06 -23.40
CA THR A 291 -22.35 0.46 -24.69
C THR A 291 -21.35 -0.68 -24.49
N GLU A 292 -21.41 -1.69 -25.36
CA GLU A 292 -20.55 -2.89 -25.30
C GLU A 292 -19.05 -2.58 -25.53
N ASN A 293 -18.73 -1.49 -26.25
CA ASN A 293 -17.36 -1.05 -26.54
C ASN A 293 -16.62 -0.47 -25.32
N GLU A 294 -17.32 -0.11 -24.25
CA GLU A 294 -16.70 0.37 -23.02
C GLU A 294 -16.41 -0.75 -22.02
N LEU A 295 -16.93 -1.96 -22.25
CA LEU A 295 -16.80 -3.07 -21.32
C LEU A 295 -15.44 -3.74 -21.50
N SER A 296 -14.65 -3.86 -20.43
CA SER A 296 -13.37 -4.58 -20.53
C SER A 296 -13.62 -6.03 -20.93
N ASN A 297 -12.92 -6.49 -21.96
CA ASN A 297 -12.99 -7.87 -22.42
C ASN A 297 -12.66 -8.86 -21.28
N ASP A 298 -11.83 -8.46 -20.32
CA ASP A 298 -11.51 -9.26 -19.14
C ASP A 298 -12.75 -9.61 -18.30
N ILE A 299 -13.73 -8.71 -18.19
CA ILE A 299 -14.99 -8.93 -17.46
C ILE A 299 -15.83 -9.97 -18.19
N ILE A 300 -16.03 -9.78 -19.49
CA ILE A 300 -16.80 -10.69 -20.35
C ILE A 300 -16.18 -12.09 -20.35
N CYS A 301 -14.87 -12.15 -20.58
CA CYS A 301 -14.10 -13.37 -20.62
C CYS A 301 -14.08 -14.11 -19.27
N LEU A 302 -14.18 -13.39 -18.15
CA LEU A 302 -14.30 -14.02 -16.83
C LEU A 302 -15.66 -14.68 -16.64
N CYS A 303 -16.76 -14.10 -17.14
CA CYS A 303 -18.05 -14.78 -17.18
C CYS A 303 -17.96 -16.10 -17.95
N GLY A 304 -17.41 -16.06 -19.17
CA GLY A 304 -17.21 -17.24 -20.01
C GLY A 304 -16.33 -18.30 -19.34
N ARG A 305 -15.27 -17.86 -18.65
CA ARG A 305 -14.39 -18.76 -17.88
C ARG A 305 -15.13 -19.46 -16.74
N ILE A 306 -15.95 -18.75 -15.97
CA ILE A 306 -16.70 -19.36 -14.85
C ILE A 306 -17.65 -20.44 -15.38
N TYR A 307 -18.38 -20.18 -16.47
CA TYR A 307 -19.26 -21.19 -17.07
C TYR A 307 -18.49 -22.37 -17.66
N LYS A 308 -17.34 -22.12 -18.31
CA LYS A 308 -16.46 -23.18 -18.78
C LYS A 308 -15.93 -24.04 -17.62
N ASP A 309 -15.56 -23.43 -16.50
CA ASP A 309 -15.08 -24.13 -15.32
C ASP A 309 -16.22 -24.95 -14.68
N LYS A 310 -17.47 -24.45 -14.65
CA LYS A 310 -18.66 -25.22 -14.22
C LYS A 310 -18.90 -26.44 -15.11
N TYR A 311 -18.85 -26.25 -16.43
CA TYR A 311 -18.96 -27.35 -17.39
C TYR A 311 -17.88 -28.42 -17.19
N THR A 312 -16.63 -27.99 -17.04
CA THR A 312 -15.50 -28.92 -16.87
C THR A 312 -15.61 -29.71 -15.57
N GLU A 313 -15.99 -29.06 -14.46
CA GLU A 313 -16.16 -29.71 -13.15
C GLU A 313 -17.38 -30.62 -13.07
N SER A 314 -18.38 -30.41 -13.94
CA SER A 314 -19.52 -31.32 -14.08
C SER A 314 -19.18 -32.62 -14.84
N ASN A 315 -17.88 -32.95 -15.03
CA ASN A 315 -17.42 -34.00 -15.93
C ASN A 315 -18.01 -33.85 -17.34
N CYS A 316 -18.06 -32.61 -17.84
CA CYS A 316 -18.52 -32.26 -19.17
C CYS A 316 -20.01 -32.60 -19.44
N GLN A 317 -20.85 -32.64 -18.40
CA GLN A 317 -22.28 -32.98 -18.49
C GLN A 317 -23.20 -31.76 -18.52
N ASP A 318 -22.83 -30.65 -17.88
CA ASP A 318 -23.66 -29.43 -17.79
C ASP A 318 -23.66 -28.65 -19.12
N LYS A 319 -24.57 -29.03 -20.01
CA LYS A 319 -24.72 -28.40 -21.33
C LYS A 319 -25.20 -26.96 -21.26
N ASP A 320 -25.98 -26.60 -20.23
CA ASP A 320 -26.42 -25.21 -20.04
C ASP A 320 -25.24 -24.29 -19.76
N SER A 321 -24.29 -24.73 -18.91
CA SER A 321 -23.05 -23.99 -18.69
C SER A 321 -22.15 -23.96 -19.92
N LEU A 322 -22.12 -25.02 -20.74
CA LEU A 322 -21.40 -25.02 -22.01
C LEU A 322 -21.94 -23.95 -22.97
N ASP A 323 -23.26 -23.90 -23.15
CA ASP A 323 -23.90 -22.95 -24.05
C ASP A 323 -23.69 -21.50 -23.58
N LYS A 324 -23.82 -21.24 -22.27
CA LYS A 324 -23.52 -19.94 -21.68
C LYS A 324 -22.05 -19.56 -21.83
N ALA A 325 -21.11 -20.50 -21.68
CA ALA A 325 -19.70 -20.22 -21.89
C ALA A 325 -19.43 -19.79 -23.34
N ILE A 326 -20.04 -20.48 -24.32
CA ILE A 326 -19.95 -20.11 -25.74
C ILE A 326 -20.52 -18.72 -25.96
N GLU A 327 -21.70 -18.42 -25.43
CA GLU A 327 -22.35 -17.10 -25.56
C GLU A 327 -21.45 -15.97 -25.04
N TRP A 328 -20.89 -16.13 -23.84
CA TRP A 328 -20.00 -15.12 -23.26
C TRP A 328 -18.70 -14.95 -24.05
N TYR A 329 -18.08 -16.03 -24.51
CA TYR A 329 -16.87 -15.92 -25.32
C TYR A 329 -17.14 -15.35 -26.72
N ARG A 330 -18.31 -15.63 -27.32
CA ARG A 330 -18.78 -14.96 -28.53
C ARG A 330 -18.92 -13.46 -28.32
N LYS A 331 -19.56 -13.06 -27.22
CA LYS A 331 -19.70 -11.66 -26.85
C LYS A 331 -18.34 -10.97 -26.65
N GLY A 332 -17.41 -11.63 -25.96
CA GLY A 332 -16.06 -11.09 -25.73
C GLY A 332 -15.27 -10.95 -27.01
N PHE A 333 -15.37 -11.93 -27.92
CA PHE A 333 -14.71 -11.89 -29.22
C PHE A 333 -15.32 -10.83 -30.16
N ALA A 334 -16.63 -10.63 -30.11
CA ALA A 334 -17.31 -9.59 -30.89
C ALA A 334 -16.95 -8.16 -30.41
N ALA A 335 -16.81 -7.97 -29.09
CA ALA A 335 -16.43 -6.69 -28.50
C ALA A 335 -14.96 -6.34 -28.77
N ASP A 336 -14.05 -7.29 -28.56
CA ASP A 336 -12.63 -7.15 -28.89
C ASP A 336 -12.06 -8.51 -29.36
N PRO A 337 -11.78 -8.66 -30.67
CA PRO A 337 -11.22 -9.88 -31.25
C PRO A 337 -9.78 -10.17 -30.77
N ASN A 338 -9.63 -10.63 -29.53
CA ASN A 338 -8.34 -11.04 -28.98
C ASN A 338 -8.16 -12.57 -28.98
N ILE A 339 -6.90 -12.98 -28.89
CA ILE A 339 -6.50 -14.39 -28.99
C ILE A 339 -7.04 -15.20 -27.81
N TYR A 340 -7.13 -14.61 -26.62
CA TYR A 340 -7.63 -15.32 -25.44
C TYR A 340 -9.11 -15.72 -25.62
N ALA A 341 -9.97 -14.76 -25.97
CA ALA A 341 -11.37 -15.04 -26.26
C ALA A 341 -11.52 -16.01 -27.44
N GLY A 342 -10.75 -15.79 -28.52
CA GLY A 342 -10.80 -16.62 -29.72
C GLY A 342 -10.41 -18.07 -29.48
N ILE A 343 -9.30 -18.34 -28.76
CA ILE A 343 -8.88 -19.71 -28.45
C ILE A 343 -9.93 -20.42 -27.60
N ASN A 344 -10.44 -19.78 -26.54
CA ASN A 344 -11.46 -20.39 -25.69
C ASN A 344 -12.76 -20.67 -26.46
N LEU A 345 -13.19 -19.73 -27.31
CA LEU A 345 -14.36 -19.93 -28.17
C LEU A 345 -14.15 -21.10 -29.13
N LEU A 346 -12.99 -21.16 -29.80
CA LEU A 346 -12.66 -22.25 -30.73
C LEU A 346 -12.68 -23.62 -30.04
N PHE A 347 -12.15 -23.70 -28.81
CA PHE A 347 -12.20 -24.92 -27.99
C PHE A 347 -13.64 -25.35 -27.70
N LEU A 348 -14.49 -24.42 -27.27
CA LEU A 348 -15.88 -24.73 -26.95
C LEU A 348 -16.69 -25.12 -28.20
N LEU A 349 -16.45 -24.47 -29.35
CA LEU A 349 -17.07 -24.84 -30.63
C LEU A 349 -16.65 -26.23 -31.10
N ALA A 350 -15.42 -26.65 -30.83
CA ALA A 350 -14.94 -28.00 -31.16
C ALA A 350 -15.65 -29.09 -30.35
N ILE A 351 -16.20 -28.76 -29.19
CA ILE A 351 -16.97 -29.69 -28.35
C ILE A 351 -18.41 -29.84 -28.88
N THR A 352 -18.97 -28.79 -29.46
CA THR A 352 -20.38 -28.75 -29.89
C THR A 352 -20.59 -29.02 -31.39
N THR A 353 -19.53 -28.97 -32.20
CA THR A 353 -19.62 -29.12 -33.66
C THR A 353 -18.99 -30.43 -34.13
N ASP A 354 -19.71 -31.21 -34.95
CA ASP A 354 -19.21 -32.48 -35.51
C ASP A 354 -18.00 -32.29 -36.44
N ASP A 355 -18.01 -31.26 -37.32
CA ASP A 355 -16.89 -30.92 -38.19
C ASP A 355 -16.55 -29.43 -38.08
N LEU A 356 -15.60 -29.11 -37.21
CA LEU A 356 -15.15 -27.74 -36.95
C LEU A 356 -14.65 -27.02 -38.22
N ARG A 357 -14.17 -27.77 -39.23
CA ARG A 357 -13.66 -27.20 -40.49
C ARG A 357 -14.77 -26.58 -41.34
N LYS A 358 -16.00 -27.06 -41.19
CA LYS A 358 -17.18 -26.52 -41.88
C LYS A 358 -17.82 -25.36 -41.13
N ASN A 359 -17.36 -25.08 -39.91
CA ASN A 359 -17.87 -24.00 -39.10
C ASN A 359 -17.24 -22.65 -39.52
N ASN A 360 -18.04 -21.79 -40.14
CA ASN A 360 -17.63 -20.46 -40.62
C ASN A 360 -17.11 -19.56 -39.48
N GLU A 361 -17.67 -19.68 -38.28
CA GLU A 361 -17.23 -18.92 -37.10
C GLU A 361 -15.83 -19.38 -36.68
N ALA A 362 -15.63 -20.69 -36.56
CA ALA A 362 -14.33 -21.30 -36.23
C ALA A 362 -13.23 -20.93 -37.25
N TYR A 363 -13.57 -20.90 -38.54
CA TYR A 363 -12.63 -20.48 -39.59
C TYR A 363 -12.19 -19.01 -39.43
N LYS A 364 -13.14 -18.10 -39.20
CA LYS A 364 -12.84 -16.66 -38.98
C LYS A 364 -11.93 -16.46 -37.77
N ILE A 365 -12.23 -17.13 -36.66
CA ILE A 365 -11.42 -17.07 -35.43
C ILE A 365 -10.01 -17.61 -35.69
N SER A 366 -9.91 -18.76 -36.35
CA SER A 366 -8.63 -19.42 -36.66
C SER A 366 -7.74 -18.54 -37.55
N ARG A 367 -8.32 -17.87 -38.55
CA ARG A 367 -7.61 -16.92 -39.40
C ARG A 367 -7.07 -15.73 -38.59
N LEU A 368 -7.89 -15.13 -37.74
CA LEU A 368 -7.47 -14.00 -36.89
C LEU A 368 -6.35 -14.40 -35.92
N ILE A 369 -6.43 -15.60 -35.33
CA ILE A 369 -5.36 -16.13 -34.48
C ILE A 369 -4.07 -16.35 -35.28
N ASN A 370 -4.18 -16.85 -36.52
CA ASN A 370 -3.04 -17.03 -37.41
C ASN A 370 -2.39 -15.72 -37.86
N GLU A 371 -3.17 -14.66 -38.06
CA GLU A 371 -2.65 -13.33 -38.38
C GLU A 371 -1.89 -12.71 -37.17
N LYS A 372 -2.32 -13.01 -35.94
CA LYS A 372 -1.69 -12.52 -34.69
C LYS A 372 -0.56 -13.43 -34.15
N LYS A 373 -0.22 -14.53 -34.84
CA LYS A 373 0.64 -15.65 -34.38
C LYS A 373 2.15 -15.38 -34.27
N LYS A 374 2.59 -14.12 -34.25
CA LYS A 374 4.01 -13.77 -34.05
C LYS A 374 4.50 -14.03 -32.60
N ASP A 375 3.60 -14.37 -31.70
CA ASP A 375 3.88 -14.60 -30.28
C ASP A 375 4.04 -16.10 -29.92
N THR A 376 5.12 -16.43 -29.22
CA THR A 376 5.56 -17.79 -28.86
C THR A 376 4.58 -18.53 -27.94
N PHE A 377 3.84 -17.82 -27.09
CA PHE A 377 2.85 -18.41 -26.18
C PHE A 377 1.64 -18.98 -26.96
N ILE A 378 1.22 -18.28 -28.01
CA ILE A 378 0.10 -18.65 -28.88
C ILE A 378 0.40 -19.98 -29.59
N ARG A 379 1.67 -20.23 -29.96
CA ARG A 379 2.08 -21.50 -30.58
C ARG A 379 1.89 -22.69 -29.64
N LYS A 380 2.16 -22.55 -28.34
CA LYS A 380 1.94 -23.62 -27.34
C LYS A 380 0.46 -23.92 -27.14
N SER A 381 -0.38 -22.90 -27.00
CA SER A 381 -1.84 -23.08 -26.84
C SER A 381 -2.48 -23.72 -28.07
N ILE A 382 -2.02 -23.35 -29.27
CA ILE A 382 -2.45 -23.96 -30.53
C ILE A 382 -1.90 -25.38 -30.69
N PHE A 383 -0.68 -25.65 -30.24
CA PHE A 383 -0.13 -27.01 -30.24
C PHE A 383 -0.93 -27.95 -29.32
N ILE A 384 -1.33 -27.48 -28.15
CA ILE A 384 -2.23 -28.23 -27.25
C ILE A 384 -3.60 -28.40 -27.90
N PHE A 385 -4.16 -27.36 -28.51
CA PHE A 385 -5.41 -27.45 -29.29
C PHE A 385 -5.31 -28.52 -30.39
N LYS A 386 -4.24 -28.50 -31.20
CA LYS A 386 -3.97 -29.48 -32.26
C LYS A 386 -3.76 -30.92 -31.76
N LYS A 387 -3.35 -31.10 -30.50
CA LYS A 387 -3.21 -32.42 -29.88
C LYS A 387 -4.52 -32.94 -29.32
N VAL A 388 -5.38 -32.06 -28.82
CA VAL A 388 -6.70 -32.42 -28.23
C VAL A 388 -7.75 -32.58 -29.32
N VAL A 389 -7.70 -31.75 -30.35
CA VAL A 389 -8.54 -31.80 -31.54
C VAL A 389 -7.60 -32.25 -32.66
N ASN A 390 -7.74 -33.47 -33.17
CA ASN A 390 -6.98 -34.06 -34.30
C ASN A 390 -7.24 -33.31 -35.65
N VAL A 391 -7.29 -31.99 -35.60
CA VAL A 391 -7.76 -31.11 -36.66
C VAL A 391 -6.90 -29.87 -36.55
N PHE A 392 -5.89 -29.78 -37.41
CA PHE A 392 -5.37 -28.58 -38.06
C PHE A 392 -3.93 -28.89 -38.51
N ASP A 393 -3.78 -29.73 -39.53
CA ASP A 393 -2.71 -29.51 -40.49
C ASP A 393 -3.25 -28.48 -41.50
N ILE A 394 -2.84 -27.23 -41.30
CA ILE A 394 -2.88 -26.16 -42.29
C ILE A 394 -1.44 -25.73 -42.49
#